data_AF-A0A167H8K5-F1
#
_entry.id   AF-A0A167H8K5-F1
#
_cell.length_a   1.000
_cell.length_b   1.000
_cell.length_c   1.000
_cell.angle_alpha   90.00
_cell.angle_beta   90.00
_cell.angle_gamma   90.00
#
_symmetry.space_group_name_H-M   'P 1'
#
loop_
_entity.id
_entity.type
_entity.pdbx_description
1 polymer ?
#
loop_
_entity_poly.entity_id
_entity_poly.type
_entity_poly.pdbx_seq_one_letter_code
_entity_poly.pdbx_strand_id
1 'polypeptide(L)'
;MAFEYLNVNALLNRFNAHQQHMERYIGFLGTVDFVFETDQVLSKPLPPRYWQSKVLLMAQADETQNGLYEITETGLWQRIEGELEVGNVTALRGEPSKFFKLVDLNANKQRWQAFNLI
;
A
#
# COMPACT_ATOMS: atom_id res chain seq x y z
N MET A 1 14.50 -22.04 0.31
CA MET A 1 13.90 -20.78 0.80
C MET A 1 12.51 -21.13 1.28
N ALA A 2 12.22 -20.95 2.57
CA ALA A 2 10.88 -21.21 3.09
C ALA A 2 9.97 -20.10 2.56
N PHE A 3 8.88 -20.47 1.87
CA PHE A 3 7.83 -19.53 1.56
C PHE A 3 7.21 -19.10 2.90
N GLU A 4 7.40 -17.84 3.28
CA GLU A 4 6.68 -17.24 4.40
C GLU A 4 5.22 -17.09 3.98
N TYR A 5 4.42 -18.11 4.26
CA TYR A 5 2.99 -18.06 4.02
C TYR A 5 2.35 -17.08 5.01
N LEU A 6 1.80 -15.99 4.50
CA LEU A 6 0.97 -15.09 5.28
C LEU A 6 -0.35 -15.80 5.62
N ASN A 7 -0.53 -16.20 6.88
CA ASN A 7 -1.80 -16.77 7.33
C ASN A 7 -2.86 -15.67 7.40
N VAL A 8 -3.68 -15.58 6.36
CA VAL A 8 -4.72 -14.57 6.19
C VAL A 8 -5.71 -14.58 7.38
N ASN A 9 -6.06 -15.75 7.91
CA ASN A 9 -7.00 -15.84 9.04
C ASN A 9 -6.40 -15.29 10.34
N ALA A 10 -5.13 -15.58 10.61
CA ALA A 10 -4.43 -15.03 11.77
C ALA A 10 -4.27 -13.50 11.66
N LEU A 11 -4.00 -13.02 10.44
CA LEU A 11 -3.92 -11.59 10.16
C LEU A 11 -5.28 -10.89 10.37
N LEU A 12 -6.37 -11.44 9.85
CA LEU A 12 -7.72 -10.91 10.03
C LEU A 12 -8.12 -10.87 11.52
N ASN A 13 -7.75 -11.86 12.31
CA ASN A 13 -8.00 -11.86 13.75
C ASN A 13 -7.27 -10.71 14.48
N ARG A 14 -6.01 -10.44 14.11
CA ARG A 14 -5.25 -9.31 14.66
C ARG A 14 -5.84 -7.97 14.24
N PHE A 15 -6.32 -7.87 13.00
CA PHE A 15 -7.07 -6.72 12.52
C PHE A 15 -8.32 -6.44 13.35
N ASN A 16 -9.13 -7.48 13.58
CA ASN A 16 -10.35 -7.39 14.38
C ASN A 16 -10.03 -6.98 15.83
N ALA A 17 -8.96 -7.51 16.43
CA ALA A 17 -8.55 -7.15 17.78
C ALA A 17 -8.05 -5.70 17.90
N HIS A 18 -7.47 -5.15 16.83
CA HIS A 18 -6.90 -3.80 16.83
C HIS A 18 -7.94 -2.68 16.63
N GLN A 19 -9.11 -2.97 16.06
CA GLN A 19 -10.15 -1.96 15.78
C GLN A 19 -11.29 -2.04 16.79
N GLN A 20 -11.38 -1.07 17.72
CA GLN A 20 -12.42 -1.01 18.75
C GLN A 20 -13.82 -0.66 18.21
N HIS A 21 -13.93 -0.09 17.01
CA HIS A 21 -15.20 0.23 16.35
C HIS A 21 -15.11 -0.01 14.84
N MET A 22 -16.01 -0.84 14.30
CA MET A 22 -16.04 -1.20 12.88
C MET A 22 -16.65 -0.08 12.03
N GLU A 23 -15.81 0.79 11.46
CA GLU A 23 -16.12 1.43 10.19
C GLU A 23 -15.53 0.56 9.07
N ARG A 24 -16.34 -0.40 8.63
CA ARG A 24 -16.23 -1.22 7.40
C ARG A 24 -14.80 -1.62 6.98
N TYR A 25 -14.38 -2.83 7.34
CA TYR A 25 -13.22 -3.48 6.73
C TYR A 25 -13.61 -4.07 5.37
N ILE A 26 -12.93 -3.70 4.30
CA ILE A 26 -13.30 -4.12 2.93
C ILE A 26 -12.42 -5.27 2.44
N GLY A 27 -11.13 -5.32 2.82
CA GLY A 27 -10.27 -6.46 2.52
C GLY A 27 -8.77 -6.17 2.52
N PHE A 28 -7.97 -7.24 2.54
CA PHE A 28 -6.52 -7.20 2.36
C PHE A 28 -6.19 -7.33 0.87
N LEU A 29 -5.55 -6.30 0.28
CA LEU A 29 -5.22 -6.27 -1.15
C LEU A 29 -3.92 -7.00 -1.47
N GLY A 30 -3.00 -7.10 -0.51
CA GLY A 30 -1.71 -7.75 -0.71
C GLY A 30 -0.55 -7.00 -0.07
N THR A 31 0.63 -7.15 -0.66
CA THR A 31 1.88 -6.53 -0.19
C THR A 31 2.40 -5.50 -1.19
N VAL A 32 2.94 -4.39 -0.69
CA VAL A 32 3.82 -3.49 -1.45
C VAL A 32 5.29 -3.82 -1.20
N ASP A 33 6.12 -3.63 -2.20
CA ASP A 33 7.57 -3.83 -2.13
C ASP A 33 8.27 -2.66 -1.43
N PHE A 34 7.84 -1.43 -1.72
CA PHE A 34 8.45 -0.21 -1.19
C PHE A 34 7.41 0.83 -0.80
N VAL A 35 7.75 1.64 0.20
CA VAL A 35 7.00 2.86 0.55
C VAL A 35 7.95 4.04 0.44
N PHE A 36 7.56 5.04 -0.35
CA PHE A 36 8.29 6.31 -0.41
C PHE A 36 7.59 7.34 0.48
N GLU A 37 8.33 7.77 1.49
CA GLU A 37 7.97 8.85 2.42
C GLU A 37 8.64 10.17 2.01
N THR A 38 9.11 10.26 0.76
CA THR A 38 9.70 11.45 0.15
C THR A 38 9.20 11.66 -1.27
N ASP A 39 9.22 12.92 -1.72
CA ASP A 39 8.79 13.32 -3.05
C ASP A 39 9.56 12.57 -4.16
N GLN A 40 8.83 12.05 -5.14
CA GLN A 40 9.37 11.31 -6.28
C GLN A 40 9.05 12.05 -7.56
N VAL A 41 9.91 11.90 -8.57
CA VAL A 41 9.67 12.52 -9.89
C VAL A 41 8.95 11.52 -10.78
N LEU A 42 7.62 11.55 -10.78
CA LEU A 42 6.79 10.59 -11.54
C LEU A 42 6.97 10.68 -13.08
N SER A 43 7.47 11.81 -13.58
CA SER A 43 7.74 12.00 -15.02
C SER A 43 9.02 11.31 -15.50
N LYS A 44 9.78 10.68 -14.59
CA LYS A 44 11.03 9.99 -14.91
C LYS A 44 10.97 8.53 -14.47
N PRO A 45 11.62 7.62 -15.22
CA PRO A 45 11.71 6.24 -14.82
C PRO A 45 12.55 6.10 -13.53
N LEU A 46 12.16 5.19 -12.66
CA LEU A 46 12.98 4.80 -11.51
C LEU A 46 14.18 3.94 -11.91
N PRO A 47 15.23 3.85 -11.06
CA PRO A 47 16.33 2.93 -11.26
C PRO A 47 15.86 1.46 -11.39
N PRO A 48 16.57 0.60 -12.15
CA PRO A 48 16.20 -0.80 -12.40
C PRO A 48 15.84 -1.64 -11.18
N ARG A 49 16.39 -1.31 -10.00
CA ARG A 49 16.09 -2.01 -8.74
C ARG A 49 14.62 -1.95 -8.31
N TYR A 50 13.84 -1.03 -8.87
CA TYR A 50 12.42 -0.83 -8.56
C TYR A 50 11.49 -1.28 -9.69
N TRP A 51 12.02 -1.77 -10.80
CA TRP A 51 11.18 -2.20 -11.91
C TRP A 51 10.33 -3.40 -11.49
N GLN A 52 9.10 -3.48 -12.00
CA GLN A 52 8.14 -4.53 -11.66
C GLN A 52 7.79 -4.60 -10.17
N SER A 53 7.89 -3.47 -9.46
CA SER A 53 7.57 -3.38 -8.03
C SER A 53 6.21 -2.71 -7.81
N LYS A 54 5.50 -3.12 -6.76
CA LYS A 54 4.35 -2.40 -6.22
C LYS A 54 4.82 -1.44 -5.14
N VAL A 55 4.42 -0.19 -5.24
CA VAL A 55 4.95 0.91 -4.44
C VAL A 55 3.81 1.73 -3.86
N LEU A 56 4.00 2.21 -2.63
CA LEU A 56 3.10 3.18 -1.99
C LEU A 56 3.80 4.54 -1.87
N LEU A 57 3.20 5.58 -2.44
CA LEU A 57 3.63 6.98 -2.28
C LEU A 57 2.79 7.66 -1.19
N MET A 58 3.45 8.20 -0.16
CA MET A 58 2.75 8.80 1.00
C MET A 58 3.04 10.28 1.25
N ALA A 59 4.11 10.83 0.65
CA ALA A 59 4.58 12.18 0.94
C ALA A 59 5.05 12.94 -0.31
N GLN A 60 4.27 12.87 -1.39
CA GLN A 60 4.49 13.72 -2.57
C GLN A 60 4.14 15.18 -2.26
N ALA A 61 4.76 16.11 -2.99
CA ALA A 61 4.45 17.54 -2.86
C ALA A 61 3.00 17.86 -3.27
N ASP A 62 2.47 17.16 -4.27
CA ASP A 62 1.06 17.18 -4.65
C ASP A 62 0.39 15.92 -4.09
N GLU A 63 -0.53 16.09 -3.12
CA GLU A 63 -1.21 14.97 -2.47
C GLU A 63 -2.05 14.11 -3.43
N THR A 64 -2.41 14.62 -4.62
CA THR A 64 -3.11 13.82 -5.65
C THR A 64 -2.22 12.72 -6.23
N GLN A 65 -0.89 12.85 -6.12
CA GLN A 65 0.10 11.88 -6.55
C GLN A 65 0.39 10.82 -5.47
N ASN A 66 -0.17 10.96 -4.27
CA ASN A 66 -0.11 9.90 -3.26
C ASN A 66 -1.03 8.73 -3.67
N GLY A 67 -0.58 7.51 -3.37
CA GLY A 67 -1.36 6.31 -3.67
C GLY A 67 -0.51 5.09 -4.00
N LEU A 68 -1.21 4.05 -4.45
CA LEU A 68 -0.60 2.80 -4.91
C LEU A 68 -0.21 2.91 -6.38
N TYR A 69 1.00 2.44 -6.68
CA TYR A 69 1.58 2.40 -8.01
C TYR A 69 2.17 1.03 -8.28
N GLU A 70 2.12 0.63 -9.55
CA GLU A 70 2.98 -0.39 -10.10
C GLU A 70 4.06 0.28 -10.95
N ILE A 71 5.30 -0.17 -10.78
CA ILE A 71 6.41 0.25 -11.63
C ILE A 71 6.51 -0.76 -12.76
N THR A 72 6.33 -0.29 -13.99
CA THR A 72 6.39 -1.13 -15.18
C THR A 72 7.80 -1.69 -15.41
N GLU A 73 7.93 -2.60 -16.38
CA GLU A 73 9.21 -3.13 -16.85
C GLU A 73 10.16 -2.07 -17.42
N THR A 74 9.68 -0.86 -17.71
CA THR A 74 10.50 0.26 -18.19
C THR A 74 10.87 1.26 -17.08
N GLY A 75 10.46 0.98 -15.84
CA GLY A 75 10.63 1.89 -14.71
C GLY A 75 9.62 3.02 -14.62
N LEU A 76 8.64 3.07 -15.54
CA LEU A 76 7.57 4.06 -15.53
C LEU A 76 6.50 3.74 -14.49
N TRP A 77 5.91 4.79 -13.94
CA TRP A 77 4.87 4.73 -12.93
C TRP A 77 3.50 4.47 -13.56
N GLN A 78 2.74 3.54 -12.98
CA GLN A 78 1.35 3.29 -13.33
C GLN A 78 0.51 3.29 -12.06
N ARG A 79 -0.47 4.20 -11.95
CA ARG A 79 -1.34 4.27 -10.78
C ARG A 79 -2.30 3.06 -10.77
N ILE A 80 -2.50 2.49 -9.58
CA ILE A 80 -3.49 1.44 -9.35
C ILE A 80 -4.79 2.12 -8.91
N GLU A 81 -5.81 2.05 -9.75
CA GLU A 81 -7.13 2.69 -9.50
C GLU A 81 -8.26 1.66 -9.34
N GLY A 82 -8.12 0.45 -9.89
CA GLY A 82 -9.14 -0.59 -9.83
C GLY A 82 -9.19 -1.29 -8.46
N GLU A 83 -10.42 -1.60 -8.01
CA GLU A 83 -10.73 -2.41 -6.81
C GLU A 83 -10.36 -1.80 -5.45
N LEU A 84 -10.09 -0.48 -5.40
CA LEU A 84 -9.85 0.22 -4.15
C LEU A 84 -11.17 0.73 -3.54
N GLU A 85 -11.33 0.49 -2.24
CA GLU A 85 -12.38 1.03 -1.40
C GLU A 85 -11.79 1.44 -0.03
N VAL A 86 -12.37 2.47 0.58
CA VAL A 86 -11.93 2.97 1.90
C VAL A 86 -12.01 1.85 2.93
N GLY A 87 -10.89 1.53 3.56
CA GLY A 87 -10.76 0.40 4.49
C GLY A 87 -9.92 -0.75 3.95
N ASN A 88 -9.55 -0.73 2.66
CA ASN A 88 -8.55 -1.67 2.14
C ASN A 88 -7.21 -1.53 2.87
N VAL A 89 -6.51 -2.66 2.98
CA VAL A 89 -5.21 -2.73 3.65
C VAL A 89 -4.17 -3.37 2.75
N THR A 90 -2.95 -2.82 2.81
CA THR A 90 -1.72 -3.43 2.26
C THR A 90 -0.67 -3.60 3.35
N ALA A 91 0.21 -4.58 3.21
CA ALA A 91 1.37 -4.81 4.07
C ALA A 91 2.68 -4.42 3.36
N LEU A 92 3.71 -4.02 4.11
CA LEU A 92 5.05 -3.88 3.54
C LEU A 92 5.76 -5.23 3.49
N ARG A 93 6.28 -5.60 2.32
CA ARG A 93 7.06 -6.83 2.15
C ARG A 93 8.33 -6.76 3.02
N GLY A 94 8.59 -7.84 3.77
CA GLY A 94 9.74 -7.94 4.67
C GLY A 94 9.54 -7.29 6.05
N GLU A 95 8.40 -6.64 6.28
CA GLU A 95 8.08 -5.94 7.54
C GLU A 95 6.73 -6.45 8.08
N PRO A 96 6.72 -7.58 8.82
CA PRO A 96 5.50 -8.35 9.13
C PRO A 96 4.49 -7.62 10.02
N SER A 97 4.89 -6.50 10.63
CA SER A 97 4.04 -5.70 11.51
C SER A 97 3.65 -4.34 10.92
N LYS A 98 4.16 -3.94 9.76
CA LYS A 98 3.89 -2.61 9.15
C LYS A 98 2.82 -2.71 8.07
N PHE A 99 1.71 -2.02 8.29
CA PHE A 99 0.53 -2.04 7.42
C PHE A 99 0.05 -0.64 7.08
N PHE A 100 -0.74 -0.52 6.01
CA PHE A 100 -1.30 0.74 5.54
C PHE A 100 -2.77 0.56 5.19
N LYS A 101 -3.63 1.39 5.76
CA LYS A 101 -5.07 1.39 5.53
C LYS A 101 -5.44 2.56 4.63
N LEU A 102 -6.23 2.32 3.59
CA LEU A 102 -6.84 3.39 2.79
C LEU A 102 -7.93 4.06 3.63
N VAL A 103 -7.77 5.34 3.95
CA VAL A 103 -8.70 6.10 4.80
C VAL A 103 -9.50 7.14 4.02
N ASP A 104 -9.09 7.46 2.80
CA ASP A 104 -9.80 8.37 1.91
C ASP A 104 -9.50 8.01 0.45
N LEU A 105 -10.55 7.98 -0.38
CA LEU A 105 -10.50 7.67 -1.79
C LEU A 105 -11.44 8.61 -2.54
N ASN A 106 -10.89 9.37 -3.50
CA ASN A 106 -11.67 10.12 -4.47
C ASN A 106 -11.08 9.93 -5.88
N ALA A 107 -11.71 10.52 -6.89
CA ALA A 107 -11.33 10.34 -8.29
C ALA A 107 -9.85 10.60 -8.60
N ASN A 108 -9.17 11.43 -7.81
CA ASN A 108 -7.78 11.84 -8.08
C ASN A 108 -6.84 11.58 -6.90
N LYS A 109 -7.32 11.06 -5.77
CA LYS A 109 -6.57 11.04 -4.52
C LYS A 109 -6.82 9.75 -3.74
N GLN A 110 -5.72 9.21 -3.20
CA GLN A 110 -5.73 8.10 -2.26
C GLN A 110 -4.94 8.51 -1.02
N ARG A 111 -5.54 8.36 0.16
CA ARG A 111 -4.86 8.65 1.43
C ARG A 111 -4.69 7.37 2.22
N TRP A 112 -3.43 7.01 2.46
CA TRP A 112 -3.07 5.81 3.22
C TRP A 112 -2.54 6.21 4.59
N GLN A 113 -2.96 5.48 5.62
CA GLN A 113 -2.50 5.68 6.99
C GLN A 113 -1.72 4.45 7.44
N ALA A 114 -0.48 4.66 7.86
CA ALA A 114 0.34 3.61 8.44
C ALA A 114 -0.15 3.24 9.85
N PHE A 115 -0.12 1.96 10.18
CA PHE A 115 -0.34 1.45 11.52
C PHE A 115 0.43 0.14 11.72
N ASN A 116 0.66 -0.21 12.98
CA ASN A 116 1.33 -1.45 13.33
C ASN A 116 0.37 -2.37 14.08
N LEU A 117 0.36 -3.65 13.69
CA LEU A 117 -0.28 -4.67 14.50
C LEU A 117 0.77 -5.22 15.48
N ILE A 118 0.47 -5.13 16.78
CA ILE A 118 1.25 -5.77 17.85
C ILE A 118 0.91 -7.25 17.91
#